data_AF-A0A6J6KCI6-F1
#
_entry.id   AF-A0A6J6KCI6-F1
#
_cell.length_a   1.000
_cell.length_b   1.000
_cell.length_c   1.000
_cell.angle_alpha   90.00
_cell.angle_beta   90.00
_cell.angle_gamma   90.00
#
_symmetry.space_group_name_H-M   'P 1'
#
loop_
_entity.id
_entity.type
_entity.pdbx_description
1 polymer ?
#
loop_
_entity_poly.entity_id
_entity_poly.type
_entity_poly.pdbx_seq_one_letter_code
_entity_poly.pdbx_strand_id
1 'polypeptide(L)'
;MTSSLPAISGPGLKKQGVVVLQIFFIFLFTFAELSLRGGTGVLTGLVIAVVTFGGIRFGRPGTRYVSVVTPPLVLAALVTFYFLATDGFSISRLGIDILAALASVGPWLLASALYGWFMFLNEKAKKRKPKNRL
;
A
#
# COMPACT_ATOMS: atom_id res chain seq x y z
N MET A 1 -27.37 -6.92 33.02
CA MET A 1 -27.31 -6.51 31.60
C MET A 1 -25.96 -5.83 31.38
N THR A 2 -24.99 -6.52 30.80
CA THR A 2 -23.68 -5.94 30.45
C THR A 2 -23.89 -4.99 29.27
N SER A 3 -23.91 -3.69 29.55
CA SER A 3 -23.99 -2.65 28.54
C SER A 3 -22.74 -2.72 27.66
N SER A 4 -22.88 -3.28 26.45
CA SER A 4 -21.85 -3.42 25.42
C SER A 4 -21.68 -2.12 24.65
N LEU A 5 -21.45 -1.01 25.37
CA LEU A 5 -21.06 0.24 24.71
C LEU A 5 -19.82 -0.06 23.86
N PRO A 6 -19.84 0.24 22.54
CA PRO A 6 -18.70 -0.01 21.68
C PRO A 6 -17.49 0.68 22.30
N ALA A 7 -16.49 -0.09 22.70
CA ALA A 7 -15.25 0.48 23.18
C ALA A 7 -14.73 1.39 22.06
N ILE A 8 -14.69 2.70 22.32
CA ILE A 8 -14.00 3.68 21.47
C ILE A 8 -12.54 3.26 21.50
N SER A 9 -12.22 2.36 20.57
CA SER A 9 -10.90 1.78 20.46
C SER A 9 -9.98 2.94 20.08
N GLY A 10 -8.84 3.07 20.77
CA GLY A 10 -8.07 4.31 20.90
C GLY A 10 -7.59 4.97 19.60
N PRO A 11 -6.83 6.08 19.72
CA PRO A 11 -6.42 6.92 18.59
C PRO A 11 -5.75 6.12 17.45
N GLY A 12 -6.05 6.48 16.20
CA GLY A 12 -5.45 5.92 14.99
C GLY A 12 -6.38 5.04 14.14
N LEU A 13 -6.03 4.85 12.87
CA LEU A 13 -6.81 4.11 11.89
C LEU A 13 -6.79 2.60 12.17
N LYS A 14 -7.95 1.96 12.02
CA LYS A 14 -8.08 0.50 11.95
C LYS A 14 -7.48 -0.02 10.64
N LYS A 15 -7.25 -1.34 10.55
CA LYS A 15 -6.75 -2.01 9.33
C LYS A 15 -7.55 -1.61 8.08
N GLN A 16 -8.88 -1.70 8.17
CA GLN A 16 -9.79 -1.33 7.08
C GLN A 16 -9.63 0.14 6.67
N GLY A 17 -9.52 1.06 7.63
CA GLY A 17 -9.32 2.48 7.34
C GLY A 17 -8.03 2.76 6.59
N VAL A 18 -6.93 2.10 6.98
CA VAL A 18 -5.64 2.22 6.27
C VAL A 18 -5.77 1.71 4.83
N VAL A 19 -6.41 0.55 4.63
CA VAL A 19 -6.62 -0.03 3.29
C VAL A 19 -7.43 0.89 2.41
N VAL A 20 -8.56 1.40 2.90
CA VAL A 20 -9.44 2.29 2.14
C VAL A 20 -8.71 3.56 1.73
N LEU A 21 -7.95 4.17 2.64
CA LEU A 21 -7.18 5.38 2.35
C LEU A 21 -6.13 5.14 1.27
N GLN A 22 -5.39 4.03 1.36
CA GLN A 22 -4.36 3.68 0.38
C GLN A 22 -4.97 3.36 -0.99
N ILE A 23 -6.04 2.56 -1.02
CA ILE A 23 -6.75 2.26 -2.27
C ILE A 23 -7.23 3.55 -2.92
N PHE A 24 -7.90 4.42 -2.17
CA PHE A 24 -8.49 5.64 -2.70
C PHE A 24 -7.46 6.55 -3.38
N PHE A 25 -6.36 6.86 -2.70
CA PHE A 25 -5.34 7.74 -3.25
C PHE A 25 -4.53 7.09 -4.37
N ILE A 26 -4.12 5.83 -4.21
CA ILE A 26 -3.39 5.14 -5.28
C ILE A 26 -4.28 5.04 -6.51
N PHE A 27 -5.56 4.68 -6.37
CA PHE A 27 -6.52 4.66 -7.46
C PHE A 27 -6.62 6.00 -8.16
N LEU A 28 -6.94 7.06 -7.42
CA LEU A 28 -7.19 8.38 -7.99
C LEU A 28 -5.99 8.87 -8.81
N PHE A 29 -4.79 8.79 -8.25
CA PHE A 29 -3.59 9.32 -8.90
C PHE A 29 -3.03 8.40 -9.98
N THR A 30 -3.06 7.08 -9.78
CA THR A 30 -2.63 6.11 -10.80
C THR A 30 -3.55 6.18 -12.01
N PHE A 31 -4.87 6.23 -11.80
CA PHE A 31 -5.85 6.32 -12.88
C PHE A 31 -5.71 7.64 -13.64
N ALA A 32 -5.54 8.77 -12.94
CA ALA A 32 -5.30 10.06 -13.57
C ALA A 32 -3.99 10.06 -14.38
N GLU A 33 -2.90 9.54 -13.81
CA GLU A 33 -1.60 9.49 -14.49
C GLU A 33 -1.63 8.58 -15.73
N LEU A 34 -2.25 7.40 -15.62
CA LEU A 34 -2.47 6.48 -16.74
C LEU A 34 -3.31 7.13 -17.85
N SER A 35 -4.41 7.78 -17.50
CA SER A 35 -5.31 8.41 -18.48
C SER A 35 -4.69 9.60 -19.21
N LEU A 36 -3.78 10.33 -18.55
CA LEU A 36 -3.15 11.52 -19.13
C LEU A 36 -1.82 11.24 -19.83
N ARG A 37 -1.06 10.25 -19.38
CA ARG A 37 0.32 9.98 -19.85
C ARG A 37 0.49 8.61 -20.51
N GLY A 38 -0.51 7.73 -20.44
CA GLY A 38 -0.43 6.36 -20.97
C GLY A 38 0.44 5.41 -20.14
N GLY A 39 0.91 5.83 -18.96
CA GLY A 39 1.79 5.04 -18.11
C GLY A 39 1.88 5.60 -16.69
N THR A 40 2.27 4.77 -15.75
CA THR A 40 2.56 5.20 -14.37
C THR A 40 3.91 5.90 -14.30
N GLY A 41 4.08 6.79 -13.33
CA GLY A 41 5.31 7.55 -13.18
C GLY A 41 5.54 8.09 -11.78
N VAL A 42 6.25 9.22 -11.72
CA VAL A 42 6.71 9.84 -10.48
C VAL A 42 5.56 10.23 -9.58
N LEU A 43 4.41 10.65 -10.13
CA LEU A 43 3.25 11.04 -9.33
C LEU A 43 2.69 9.82 -8.56
N THR A 44 2.44 8.71 -9.27
CA THR A 44 2.02 7.45 -8.65
C THR A 44 3.04 6.97 -7.62
N GLY A 45 4.34 7.03 -7.93
CA GLY A 45 5.41 6.66 -7.02
C GLY A 45 5.44 7.47 -5.72
N LEU A 46 5.31 8.80 -5.82
CA LEU A 46 5.25 9.68 -4.65
C LEU A 46 4.00 9.40 -3.80
N VAL A 47 2.85 9.19 -4.44
CA VAL A 47 1.61 8.86 -3.74
C VAL A 47 1.77 7.56 -2.97
N ILE A 48 2.36 6.52 -3.56
CA ILE A 48 2.67 5.26 -2.87
C ILE A 48 3.53 5.49 -1.63
N ALA A 49 4.58 6.31 -1.73
CA ALA A 49 5.43 6.62 -0.58
C ALA A 49 4.63 7.34 0.53
N VAL A 50 3.86 8.35 0.17
CA VAL A 50 3.04 9.15 1.11
C VAL A 50 1.98 8.30 1.80
N VAL A 51 1.24 7.48 1.06
CA VAL A 51 0.15 6.68 1.64
C VAL A 51 0.69 5.50 2.46
N THR A 52 1.83 4.93 2.07
CA THR A 52 2.54 3.93 2.90
C THR A 52 2.98 4.55 4.21
N PHE A 53 3.64 5.71 4.16
CA PHE A 53 4.08 6.43 5.35
C PHE A 53 2.89 6.83 6.24
N GLY A 54 1.84 7.41 5.66
CA GLY A 54 0.62 7.78 6.35
C GLY A 54 -0.05 6.57 7.02
N GLY A 55 -0.14 5.43 6.33
CA GLY A 55 -0.70 4.20 6.88
C GLY A 55 0.10 3.65 8.08
N ILE A 56 1.44 3.79 8.05
CA ILE A 56 2.32 3.38 9.15
C ILE A 56 2.20 4.34 10.34
N ARG A 57 2.11 5.64 10.08
CA ARG A 57 2.15 6.68 11.11
C ARG A 57 0.81 6.88 11.82
N PHE A 58 -0.28 6.88 11.06
CA PHE A 58 -1.63 7.11 11.56
C PHE A 58 -2.37 5.81 11.90
N GLY A 59 -1.82 4.66 11.52
CA GLY A 59 -2.40 3.35 11.83
C GLY A 59 -2.10 2.86 13.24
N ARG A 60 -3.04 2.07 13.80
CA ARG A 60 -2.87 1.42 15.11
C ARG A 60 -1.77 0.34 15.08
N PRO A 61 -1.21 -0.05 16.23
CA PRO A 61 -0.33 -1.21 16.31
C PRO A 61 -0.97 -2.45 15.64
N GLY A 62 -0.25 -3.05 14.69
CA GLY A 62 -0.76 -4.18 13.89
C GLY A 62 -1.38 -3.81 12.52
N THR A 63 -1.49 -2.53 12.16
CA THR A 63 -1.86 -2.10 10.79
C THR A 63 -0.66 -1.96 9.86
N ARG A 64 0.56 -1.90 10.39
CA ARG A 64 1.80 -1.67 9.61
C ARG A 64 2.09 -2.73 8.55
N TYR A 65 1.69 -3.98 8.79
CA TYR A 65 1.79 -5.01 7.75
C TYR A 65 0.92 -4.61 6.55
N VAL A 66 -0.34 -4.28 6.81
CA VAL A 66 -1.32 -3.95 5.77
C VAL A 66 -0.88 -2.73 4.98
N SER A 67 -0.34 -1.70 5.64
CA SER A 67 0.16 -0.51 4.94
C SER A 67 1.29 -0.78 3.95
N VAL A 68 2.04 -1.88 4.13
CA VAL A 68 3.16 -2.24 3.25
C VAL A 68 2.73 -3.14 2.10
N VAL A 69 1.74 -4.01 2.32
CA VAL A 69 1.28 -4.96 1.29
C VAL A 69 0.20 -4.36 0.39
N THR A 70 -0.62 -3.44 0.90
CA THR A 70 -1.69 -2.82 0.11
C THR A 70 -1.17 -2.05 -1.11
N PRO A 71 -0.13 -1.19 -1.05
CA PRO A 71 0.32 -0.45 -2.22
C PRO A 71 0.69 -1.30 -3.46
N PRO A 72 1.54 -2.35 -3.36
CA PRO A 72 1.84 -3.18 -4.53
C PRO A 72 0.63 -3.97 -5.04
N LEU A 73 -0.25 -4.45 -4.14
CA LEU A 73 -1.46 -5.17 -4.54
C LEU A 73 -2.43 -4.27 -5.31
N VAL A 74 -2.62 -3.03 -4.82
CA VAL A 74 -3.50 -2.06 -5.46
C VAL A 74 -2.93 -1.63 -6.79
N LEU A 75 -1.64 -1.30 -6.86
CA LEU A 75 -1.01 -0.91 -8.12
C LEU A 75 -1.14 -2.02 -9.17
N ALA A 76 -0.81 -3.26 -8.82
CA ALA A 76 -0.93 -4.40 -9.73
C ALA A 76 -2.37 -4.58 -10.22
N ALA A 77 -3.35 -4.54 -9.32
CA ALA A 77 -4.76 -4.68 -9.69
C ALA A 77 -5.23 -3.56 -10.63
N LEU A 78 -4.87 -2.30 -10.33
CA LEU A 78 -5.30 -1.15 -11.10
C LEU A 78 -4.69 -1.10 -12.49
N VAL A 79 -3.38 -1.31 -12.59
CA VAL A 79 -2.66 -1.31 -13.87
C VAL A 79 -3.17 -2.45 -14.74
N THR A 80 -3.36 -3.64 -14.17
CA THR A 80 -3.94 -4.79 -14.89
C THR A 80 -5.34 -4.48 -15.40
N PHE A 81 -6.21 -3.95 -14.53
CA PHE A 81 -7.58 -3.62 -14.91
C PHE A 81 -7.63 -2.52 -15.99
N TYR A 82 -6.78 -1.51 -15.87
CA TYR A 82 -6.72 -0.40 -16.82
C TYR A 82 -6.29 -0.86 -18.21
N PHE A 83 -5.17 -1.59 -18.32
CA PHE A 83 -4.69 -2.07 -19.62
C PHE A 83 -5.62 -3.13 -20.22
N LEU A 84 -6.25 -3.96 -19.38
CA LEU A 84 -7.24 -4.91 -19.87
C LEU A 84 -8.47 -4.20 -20.46
N ALA A 85 -8.90 -3.10 -19.85
CA ALA A 85 -10.04 -2.31 -20.31
C ALA A 85 -9.74 -1.46 -21.55
N THR A 86 -8.49 -1.03 -21.73
CA THR A 86 -8.08 -0.11 -22.82
C THR A 86 -7.48 -0.82 -24.03
N ASP A 87 -6.64 -1.83 -23.82
CA ASP A 87 -5.91 -2.54 -24.88
C ASP A 87 -6.46 -3.94 -25.19
N GLY A 88 -7.44 -4.42 -24.41
CA GLY A 88 -8.08 -5.72 -24.59
C GLY A 88 -7.19 -6.92 -24.20
N PHE A 89 -7.56 -8.13 -24.63
CA PHE A 89 -6.96 -9.39 -24.17
C PHE A 89 -5.71 -9.81 -24.96
N SER A 90 -4.75 -8.90 -25.14
CA SER A 90 -3.46 -9.22 -25.78
C SER A 90 -2.39 -9.55 -24.72
N ILE A 91 -2.26 -10.84 -24.36
CA ILE A 91 -1.38 -11.29 -23.26
C ILE A 91 0.05 -10.72 -23.37
N SER A 92 0.64 -10.72 -24.56
CA SER A 92 2.00 -10.22 -24.76
C SER A 92 2.13 -8.73 -24.48
N ARG A 93 1.13 -7.93 -24.88
CA ARG A 93 1.15 -6.47 -24.68
C ARG A 93 0.82 -6.11 -23.24
N LEU A 94 -0.22 -6.74 -22.67
CA LEU A 94 -0.57 -6.64 -21.25
C LEU A 94 0.63 -6.90 -20.35
N GLY A 95 1.39 -7.97 -20.61
CA GLY A 95 2.59 -8.27 -19.83
C GLY A 95 3.65 -7.17 -19.91
N ILE A 96 3.92 -6.64 -21.10
CA ILE A 96 4.91 -5.57 -21.33
C ILE A 96 4.46 -4.28 -20.64
N ASP A 97 3.19 -3.89 -20.77
CA ASP A 97 2.67 -2.65 -20.21
C ASP A 97 2.61 -2.70 -18.68
N ILE A 98 2.22 -3.84 -18.10
CA ILE A 98 2.27 -4.07 -16.65
C ILE A 98 3.72 -4.00 -16.16
N LEU A 99 4.67 -4.63 -16.85
CA LEU A 99 6.09 -4.59 -16.48
C LEU A 99 6.66 -3.17 -16.58
N ALA A 100 6.33 -2.42 -17.63
CA ALA A 100 6.74 -1.04 -17.80
C ALA A 100 6.19 -0.15 -16.66
N ALA A 101 4.92 -0.32 -16.32
CA ALA A 101 4.28 0.41 -15.24
C ALA A 101 4.85 0.06 -13.85
N LEU A 102 5.20 -1.21 -13.62
CA LEU A 102 5.86 -1.64 -12.39
C LEU A 102 7.30 -1.13 -12.31
N ALA A 103 8.04 -1.17 -13.43
CA ALA A 103 9.42 -0.72 -13.50
C ALA A 103 9.54 0.79 -13.23
N SER A 104 8.64 1.61 -13.77
CA SER A 104 8.66 3.06 -13.55
C SER A 104 8.42 3.44 -12.08
N VAL A 105 7.61 2.65 -11.37
CA VAL A 105 7.25 2.88 -9.96
C VAL A 105 8.17 2.08 -9.01
N GLY A 106 8.93 1.13 -9.52
CA GLY A 106 9.76 0.18 -8.78
C GLY A 106 10.62 0.81 -7.68
N PRO A 107 11.38 1.88 -7.94
CA PRO A 107 12.20 2.54 -6.90
C PRO A 107 11.37 3.04 -5.71
N TRP A 108 10.17 3.57 -5.96
CA TRP A 108 9.27 4.09 -4.92
C TRP A 108 8.63 2.96 -4.12
N LEU A 109 8.23 1.88 -4.79
CA LEU A 109 7.75 0.67 -4.13
C LEU A 109 8.82 0.04 -3.25
N LEU A 110 10.04 -0.08 -3.75
CA LEU A 110 11.17 -0.62 -2.98
C LEU A 110 11.48 0.24 -1.77
N ALA A 111 11.62 1.56 -1.94
CA ALA A 111 11.91 2.47 -0.83
C ALA A 111 10.81 2.44 0.24
N SER A 112 9.54 2.49 -0.17
CA SER A 112 8.41 2.46 0.77
C SER A 112 8.25 1.10 1.47
N ALA A 113 8.48 0.00 0.75
CA ALA A 113 8.45 -1.35 1.31
C ALA A 113 9.59 -1.56 2.31
N LEU A 114 10.82 -1.17 1.97
CA LEU A 114 11.97 -1.25 2.87
C LEU A 114 11.71 -0.48 4.17
N TYR A 115 11.25 0.76 4.04
CA TYR A 115 10.88 1.58 5.21
C TYR A 115 9.80 0.91 6.07
N GLY A 116 8.72 0.45 5.45
CA GLY A 116 7.60 -0.10 6.18
C GLY A 116 7.90 -1.45 6.85
N TRP A 117 8.62 -2.33 6.16
CA TRP A 117 9.09 -3.59 6.75
C TRP A 117 10.08 -3.35 7.89
N PHE A 118 11.02 -2.42 7.72
CA PHE A 118 11.93 -2.01 8.79
C PHE A 118 11.15 -1.56 10.04
N MET A 119 10.17 -0.67 9.88
CA MET A 119 9.34 -0.19 10.99
C MET A 119 8.50 -1.29 11.64
N PHE A 120 7.99 -2.25 10.87
CA PHE A 120 7.23 -3.38 11.38
C PHE A 120 8.11 -4.35 12.19
N LEU A 121 9.28 -4.72 11.66
CA LEU A 121 10.21 -5.61 12.31
C LEU A 121 10.83 -4.98 13.57
N ASN A 122 11.16 -3.69 13.51
CA ASN A 122 11.66 -2.94 14.67
C ASN A 122 10.63 -2.90 15.82
N GLU A 123 9.34 -2.76 15.52
CA GLU A 123 8.29 -2.84 16.54
C GLU A 123 8.18 -4.23 17.17
N LYS A 124 8.29 -5.28 16.35
CA LYS A 124 8.28 -6.67 16.83
C LYS A 124 9.50 -6.97 17.70
N ALA A 125 10.68 -6.48 17.32
CA ALA A 125 11.90 -6.64 18.09
C ALA A 125 11.78 -5.99 19.48
N LYS A 126 11.28 -4.75 19.54
CA LYS A 126 11.08 -4.02 20.80
C LYS A 126 10.04 -4.65 21.73
N LYS A 127 9.03 -5.36 21.19
CA LYS A 127 8.00 -6.05 21.97
C LYS A 127 8.42 -7.41 22.52
N ARG A 128 9.48 -8.02 21.99
CA ARG A 128 10.04 -9.25 22.55
C ARG A 128 10.82 -8.90 23.82
N LYS A 129 10.25 -9.15 25.00
CA LYS A 129 11.01 -9.15 26.27
C LYS A 129 12.14 -10.18 26.17
N PRO A 130 13.34 -9.94 26.73
CA PRO A 130 14.38 -10.96 26.77
C PRO A 130 13.84 -12.21 27.46
N LYS A 131 14.02 -13.37 26.83
CA LYS A 131 13.72 -14.67 27.44
C LYS A 131 14.62 -14.77 28.67
N ASN A 132 14.05 -14.78 29.88
CA ASN A 132 14.79 -15.12 31.08
C ASN A 132 15.43 -16.49 30.83
N ARG A 133 16.74 -16.50 30.60
CA ARG A 133 17.55 -17.71 30.68
C ARG A 133 17.81 -17.88 32.17
N LEU A 134 16.89 -18.56 32.84
CA LEU A 134 17.15 -19.25 34.09
C LEU A 134 17.51 -20.70 33.72
#